data_AF-A0A8X6UQC5-F1
#
_entry.id   AF-A0A8X6UQC5-F1
#
_cell.length_a   1.000
_cell.length_b   1.000
_cell.length_c   1.000
_cell.angle_alpha   90.00
_cell.angle_beta   90.00
_cell.angle_gamma   90.00
#
_symmetry.space_group_name_H-M   'P 1'
#
loop_
_entity.id
_entity.type
_entity.pdbx_description
1 polymer ?
#
loop_
_entity_poly.entity_id
_entity_poly.type
_entity_poly.pdbx_seq_one_letter_code
_entity_poly.pdbx_strand_id
1 'polypeptide(L)'
;MLGPLKIFRHIHSLQSKLNHGKLSLFFFLKVESFHVATTEPIIDISHYSSYTKLLRVTAWILRFVHNSEINALKEGRPLQKKSKVSCFNPFLKDDYLRLGGRLQFSDIPFDTQHPLILDGNPPFVHLLIQHTHIHLYHLSVRIVLSELRSTFWILRGRQAIKKALHKCLPCKLFKAKCGMQIEAPLPFERVVPSAPFTITGIDFAGPVNIRCLKPRDTAYIALFICATTRALHIELVSDLTPTNFS
;
A
#
# COMPACT_ATOMS: atom_id res chain seq x y z
N MET A 1 4.91 26.51 27.37
CA MET A 1 6.36 26.26 27.23
C MET A 1 6.57 24.83 26.75
N LEU A 2 7.25 24.68 25.60
CA LEU A 2 8.04 23.56 25.04
C LEU A 2 8.01 22.24 25.85
N GLY A 3 7.71 21.03 25.35
CA GLY A 3 7.79 20.41 24.02
C GLY A 3 8.63 19.13 24.14
N PRO A 4 8.20 17.93 23.67
CA PRO A 4 9.08 16.77 23.59
C PRO A 4 9.52 16.51 22.13
N LEU A 5 10.78 16.85 21.85
CA LEU A 5 11.60 16.28 20.80
C LEU A 5 12.22 14.99 21.33
N LYS A 6 11.98 13.85 20.65
CA LYS A 6 12.88 12.68 20.55
C LYS A 6 12.08 11.55 19.90
N ILE A 7 12.42 11.20 18.65
CA ILE A 7 12.58 9.86 18.08
C ILE A 7 13.01 10.12 16.62
N PHE A 8 14.30 10.36 16.42
CA PHE A 8 14.99 10.24 15.12
C PHE A 8 16.48 10.02 15.43
N ARG A 9 16.88 8.75 15.49
CA ARG A 9 18.27 8.30 15.48
C ARG A 9 18.32 6.97 14.73
N HIS A 10 19.35 6.82 13.90
CA HIS A 10 19.54 5.85 12.82
C HIS A 10 18.66 6.17 11.60
N ILE A 11 19.20 6.70 10.49
CA ILE A 11 20.26 6.11 9.68
C ILE A 11 21.22 7.22 9.22
N HIS A 12 22.41 7.23 9.80
CA HIS A 12 23.59 7.93 9.29
C HIS A 12 24.58 6.83 8.91
N SER A 13 24.66 6.51 7.63
CA SER A 13 25.78 5.78 7.04
C SER A 13 25.68 5.91 5.52
N LEU A 14 26.75 6.43 4.91
CA LEU A 14 27.01 6.60 3.48
C LEU A 14 26.78 8.01 2.90
N GLN A 15 27.42 9.00 3.52
CA GLN A 15 28.19 9.99 2.77
C GLN A 15 29.67 9.81 3.13
N SER A 16 30.47 9.27 2.22
CA SER A 16 31.88 9.65 2.07
C SER A 16 32.41 9.14 0.73
N LYS A 17 33.21 9.99 0.07
CA LYS A 17 33.82 9.87 -1.27
C LYS A 17 32.95 10.44 -2.40
N LEU A 18 33.06 11.75 -2.60
CA LEU A 18 33.92 12.32 -3.63
C LEU A 18 33.98 13.83 -3.45
N ASN A 19 35.17 14.34 -3.17
CA ASN A 19 35.47 15.75 -2.96
C ASN A 19 36.46 16.20 -4.04
N HIS A 20 36.20 17.39 -4.58
CA HIS A 20 37.11 18.37 -5.18
C HIS A 20 37.59 18.24 -6.64
N GLY A 21 37.16 19.24 -7.43
CA GLY A 21 37.83 19.78 -8.62
C GLY A 21 37.12 21.06 -9.10
N LYS A 22 37.78 22.22 -8.94
CA LYS A 22 37.32 23.60 -9.23
C LYS A 22 37.39 23.96 -10.73
N LEU A 23 36.81 25.14 -11.04
CA LEU A 23 36.99 26.07 -12.20
C LEU A 23 35.78 26.05 -13.15
N SER A 24 35.17 27.15 -13.62
CA SER A 24 35.43 28.60 -13.58
C SER A 24 34.12 29.32 -13.99
N LEU A 25 33.65 30.34 -13.25
CA LEU A 25 33.58 31.76 -13.64
C LEU A 25 32.58 32.20 -14.75
N PHE A 26 31.96 33.34 -14.45
CA PHE A 26 31.37 34.38 -15.32
C PHE A 26 29.87 34.38 -15.66
N PHE A 27 29.21 35.22 -14.87
CA PHE A 27 28.11 36.15 -15.13
C PHE A 27 28.05 36.72 -16.58
N PHE A 28 26.81 36.88 -17.07
CA PHE A 28 26.35 37.79 -18.14
C PHE A 28 26.62 37.45 -19.62
N LEU A 29 25.62 36.81 -20.26
CA LEU A 29 25.13 37.23 -21.57
C LEU A 29 23.61 37.02 -21.62
N LYS A 30 22.91 38.15 -21.72
CA LYS A 30 21.49 38.24 -22.00
C LYS A 30 21.31 38.03 -23.51
N VAL A 31 20.54 37.01 -23.89
CA VAL A 31 19.94 36.94 -25.22
C VAL A 31 18.48 36.56 -25.02
N GLU A 32 17.61 37.54 -25.23
CA GLU A 32 16.20 37.29 -25.50
C GLU A 32 16.10 36.38 -26.73
N SER A 33 15.32 35.31 -26.60
CA SER A 33 14.69 34.63 -27.74
C SER A 33 13.43 33.92 -27.22
N PHE A 34 12.35 34.68 -27.29
CA PHE A 34 10.98 34.19 -27.38
C PHE A 34 10.90 33.16 -28.52
N HIS A 35 10.21 32.03 -28.29
CA HIS A 35 9.88 30.93 -29.21
C HIS A 35 10.99 30.00 -29.70
N VAL A 36 11.08 28.82 -29.08
CA VAL A 36 10.94 27.54 -29.78
C VAL A 36 10.04 26.64 -28.94
N ALA A 37 8.91 26.25 -29.52
CA ALA A 37 8.00 25.27 -28.97
C ALA A 37 8.68 23.90 -28.94
N THR A 38 9.22 23.49 -27.80
CA THR A 38 9.41 22.07 -27.53
C THR A 38 8.07 21.53 -27.06
N THR A 39 7.29 21.01 -28.00
CA THR A 39 6.14 20.16 -27.72
C THR A 39 6.66 18.84 -27.14
N GLU A 40 7.18 18.87 -25.91
CA GLU A 40 7.15 17.65 -25.12
C GLU A 40 5.68 17.31 -24.94
N PRO A 41 5.26 16.09 -25.32
CA PRO A 41 3.88 15.71 -25.17
C PRO A 41 3.51 15.85 -23.69
N ILE A 42 2.58 16.77 -23.39
CA ILE A 42 2.03 17.04 -22.04
C ILE A 42 1.62 15.74 -21.33
N ILE A 43 1.33 14.71 -22.12
CA ILE A 43 1.02 13.36 -21.69
C ILE A 43 1.85 12.40 -22.53
N ASP A 44 2.82 11.72 -21.92
CA ASP A 44 3.49 10.59 -22.57
C ASP A 44 2.47 9.45 -22.77
N ILE A 45 2.11 9.20 -24.02
CA ILE A 45 1.13 8.18 -24.43
C ILE A 45 1.65 6.78 -24.08
N SER A 46 2.97 6.58 -24.03
CA SER A 46 3.59 5.27 -23.72
C SER A 46 3.33 4.82 -22.27
N HIS A 47 3.07 5.77 -21.35
CA HIS A 47 2.72 5.48 -19.96
C HIS A 47 1.29 4.93 -19.80
N TYR A 48 0.44 5.01 -20.83
CA TYR A 48 -0.93 4.52 -20.79
C TYR A 48 -1.04 3.18 -21.50
N SER A 49 -1.22 2.12 -20.72
CA SER A 49 -1.40 0.76 -21.21
C SER A 49 -2.65 0.52 -22.08
N SER A 50 -3.53 1.52 -22.27
CA SER A 50 -4.72 1.42 -23.12
C SER A 50 -5.21 2.79 -23.56
N TYR A 51 -5.48 2.94 -24.87
CA TYR A 51 -6.08 4.13 -25.49
C TYR A 51 -7.42 4.53 -24.83
N THR A 52 -8.24 3.56 -24.41
CA THR A 52 -9.50 3.84 -23.70
C THR A 52 -9.29 4.47 -22.33
N LYS A 53 -8.19 4.14 -21.65
CA LYS A 53 -7.83 4.74 -20.35
C LYS A 53 -7.40 6.19 -20.55
N LEU A 54 -6.62 6.46 -21.60
CA LEU A 54 -6.23 7.81 -21.98
C LEU A 54 -7.46 8.67 -22.31
N LEU A 55 -8.35 8.21 -23.20
CA LEU A 55 -9.60 8.91 -23.54
C LEU A 55 -10.47 9.21 -22.31
N ARG A 56 -10.57 8.26 -21.36
CA ARG A 56 -11.33 8.47 -20.13
C ARG A 56 -10.69 9.52 -19.22
N VAL A 57 -9.36 9.53 -19.13
CA VAL A 57 -8.62 10.54 -18.34
C VAL A 57 -8.83 11.92 -18.95
N THR A 58 -8.61 12.07 -20.26
CA THR A 58 -8.74 13.36 -20.96
C THR A 58 -10.17 13.88 -20.93
N ALA A 59 -11.17 13.05 -21.25
CA ALA A 59 -12.58 13.43 -21.18
C ALA A 59 -12.99 13.86 -19.76
N TRP A 60 -12.44 13.21 -18.74
CA TRP A 60 -12.73 13.56 -17.36
C TRP A 60 -12.06 14.87 -16.95
N ILE A 61 -10.80 15.11 -17.35
CA ILE A 61 -10.10 16.38 -17.13
C ILE A 61 -10.90 17.53 -17.77
N LEU A 62 -11.31 17.37 -19.03
CA LEU A 62 -12.14 18.36 -19.73
C LEU A 62 -13.47 18.60 -19.00
N ARG A 63 -14.13 17.54 -18.53
CA ARG A 63 -15.35 17.65 -17.73
C ARG A 63 -15.11 18.36 -16.40
N PHE A 64 -13.99 18.09 -15.73
CA PHE A 64 -13.64 18.76 -14.47
C PHE A 64 -13.36 20.25 -14.70
N VAL A 65 -12.58 20.59 -15.72
CA VAL A 65 -12.32 21.99 -16.13
C VAL A 65 -13.63 22.71 -16.42
N HIS A 66 -14.52 22.09 -17.19
CA HIS A 66 -15.84 22.63 -17.51
C HIS A 66 -16.70 22.84 -16.24
N ASN A 67 -16.83 21.82 -15.38
CA ASN A 67 -17.62 21.91 -14.15
C ASN A 67 -17.02 22.84 -13.09
N SER A 68 -15.71 23.11 -13.17
CA SER A 68 -15.03 24.05 -12.28
C SER A 68 -15.23 25.50 -12.74
N GLU A 69 -15.92 25.71 -13.88
CA GLU A 69 -16.25 27.02 -14.45
C GLU A 69 -15.03 27.96 -14.49
N ILE A 70 -13.86 27.42 -14.86
CA ILE A 70 -12.59 28.15 -14.89
C ILE A 70 -12.71 29.44 -15.72
N ASN A 71 -13.51 29.42 -16.80
CA ASN A 71 -13.78 30.60 -17.61
C ASN A 71 -14.47 31.72 -16.83
N ALA A 72 -15.38 31.39 -15.89
CA ALA A 72 -16.01 32.40 -15.03
C ALA A 72 -14.95 33.09 -14.16
N LEU A 73 -13.99 32.34 -13.60
CA LEU A 73 -12.87 32.91 -12.85
C LEU A 73 -11.94 33.75 -13.71
N LYS A 74 -11.66 33.33 -14.96
CA LYS A 74 -10.87 34.13 -15.93
C LYS A 74 -11.54 35.46 -16.25
N GLU A 75 -12.87 35.46 -16.34
CA GLU A 75 -13.69 36.64 -16.62
C GLU A 75 -14.07 37.44 -15.35
N GLY A 76 -13.55 37.06 -14.17
CA GLY A 76 -13.85 37.74 -12.89
C GLY A 76 -15.30 37.57 -12.41
N ARG A 77 -16.06 36.63 -12.98
CA ARG A 77 -17.44 36.34 -12.59
C ARG A 77 -17.48 35.40 -11.39
N PRO A 78 -18.45 35.56 -10.48
CA PRO A 78 -18.61 34.65 -9.35
C PRO A 78 -19.02 33.25 -9.83
N LEU A 79 -18.45 32.22 -9.20
CA LEU A 79 -18.79 30.83 -9.48
C LEU A 79 -20.22 30.49 -9.05
N GLN A 80 -20.87 29.59 -9.78
CA GLN A 80 -22.17 29.08 -9.36
C GLN A 80 -22.05 28.33 -8.02
N LYS A 81 -23.01 28.57 -7.10
CA LYS A 81 -23.08 27.89 -5.79
C LYS A 81 -23.17 26.36 -5.90
N LYS A 82 -23.63 25.84 -7.04
CA LYS A 82 -23.70 24.39 -7.33
C LYS A 82 -22.34 23.78 -7.69
N SER A 83 -21.36 24.60 -8.07
CA SER A 83 -20.04 24.10 -8.44
C SER A 83 -19.35 23.47 -7.22
N LYS A 84 -18.71 22.31 -7.43
CA LYS A 84 -18.00 21.57 -6.39
C LYS A 84 -16.88 22.37 -5.75
N VAL A 85 -16.34 23.36 -6.47
CA VAL A 85 -15.18 24.15 -6.04
C VAL A 85 -15.57 25.48 -5.38
N SER A 86 -16.83 25.92 -5.51
CA SER A 86 -17.29 27.23 -5.03
C SER A 86 -17.07 27.44 -3.52
N CYS A 87 -17.17 26.39 -2.71
CA CYS A 87 -16.99 26.46 -1.27
C CYS A 87 -15.52 26.60 -0.80
N PHE A 88 -14.55 26.54 -1.72
CA PHE A 88 -13.12 26.61 -1.41
C PHE A 88 -12.49 27.96 -1.76
N ASN A 89 -13.31 28.99 -2.02
CA ASN A 89 -12.86 30.31 -2.46
C ASN A 89 -11.75 30.24 -3.53
N PRO A 90 -11.99 29.53 -4.64
CA PRO A 90 -10.94 29.22 -5.59
C PRO A 90 -10.55 30.47 -6.39
N PHE A 91 -9.27 30.58 -6.73
CA PHE A 91 -8.76 31.62 -7.61
C PHE A 91 -7.79 31.02 -8.63
N LEU A 92 -7.56 31.77 -9.71
CA LEU A 92 -6.59 31.39 -10.74
C LEU A 92 -5.29 32.13 -10.53
N LYS A 93 -4.18 31.40 -10.60
CA LYS A 93 -2.83 31.96 -10.70
C LYS A 93 -2.01 31.06 -11.62
N ASP A 94 -1.34 31.68 -12.59
CA ASP A 94 -0.55 30.99 -13.61
C ASP A 94 -1.37 29.93 -14.36
N ASP A 95 -2.64 30.24 -14.67
CA ASP A 95 -3.65 29.33 -15.25
C ASP A 95 -4.02 28.09 -14.40
N TYR A 96 -3.50 27.97 -13.18
CA TYR A 96 -3.85 26.89 -12.26
C TYR A 96 -4.94 27.28 -11.26
N LEU A 97 -5.89 26.37 -11.05
CA LEU A 97 -6.95 26.52 -10.05
C LEU A 97 -6.39 26.23 -8.65
N ARG A 98 -6.35 27.25 -7.80
CA ARG A 98 -5.79 27.18 -6.45
C ARG A 98 -6.83 27.51 -5.39
N LEU A 99 -6.60 26.98 -4.19
CA LEU A 99 -7.45 27.19 -3.03
C LEU A 99 -7.13 28.53 -2.36
N GLY A 100 -8.14 29.38 -2.20
CA GLY A 100 -8.08 30.58 -1.37
C GLY A 100 -8.33 30.22 0.09
N GLY A 101 -7.48 30.71 0.99
CA GLY A 101 -7.51 30.30 2.39
C GLY A 101 -7.04 31.37 3.36
N ARG A 102 -7.18 31.08 4.65
CA ARG A 102 -6.82 31.99 5.76
C ARG A 102 -5.31 32.12 6.00
N LEU A 103 -4.51 31.31 5.30
CA LEU A 103 -3.05 31.24 5.46
C LEU A 103 -2.28 32.18 4.51
N GLN A 104 -2.98 33.08 3.83
CA GLN A 104 -2.40 34.01 2.84
C GLN A 104 -1.30 34.94 3.38
N PHE A 105 -1.23 35.14 4.71
CA PHE A 105 -0.21 35.98 5.36
C PHE A 105 0.79 35.18 6.22
N SER A 106 0.78 33.84 6.12
CA SER A 106 1.67 33.00 6.93
C SER A 106 3.03 32.79 6.25
N ASP A 107 4.09 32.65 7.03
CA ASP A 107 5.45 32.41 6.52
C ASP A 107 5.68 30.92 6.18
N ILE A 108 4.98 30.46 5.15
CA ILE A 108 5.06 29.11 4.59
C ILE A 108 5.12 29.19 3.06
N PRO A 109 5.59 28.14 2.38
CA PRO A 109 5.69 28.15 0.93
C PRO A 109 4.35 28.44 0.24
N PHE A 110 4.41 29.18 -0.88
CA PHE A 110 3.22 29.61 -1.62
C PHE A 110 2.29 28.45 -2.01
N ASP A 111 2.84 27.30 -2.42
CA ASP A 111 2.04 26.12 -2.77
C ASP A 111 1.31 25.50 -1.57
N THR A 112 1.85 25.66 -0.36
CA THR A 112 1.20 25.22 0.87
C THR A 112 0.14 26.20 1.35
N GLN A 113 0.34 27.50 1.13
CA GLN A 113 -0.70 28.52 1.35
C GLN A 113 -1.89 28.32 0.40
N HIS A 114 -1.57 28.03 -0.86
CA HIS A 114 -2.51 28.02 -1.98
C HIS A 114 -2.38 26.74 -2.81
N PRO A 115 -2.75 25.59 -2.23
CA PRO A 115 -2.61 24.30 -2.90
C PRO A 115 -3.49 24.20 -4.14
N LEU A 116 -3.03 23.40 -5.10
CA LEU A 116 -3.71 23.15 -6.37
C LEU A 116 -4.97 22.31 -6.14
N ILE A 117 -6.11 22.77 -6.64
CA ILE A 117 -7.37 22.04 -6.50
C ILE A 117 -7.43 20.94 -7.55
N LEU A 118 -7.57 19.70 -7.09
CA LEU A 118 -7.76 18.52 -7.95
C LEU A 118 -9.05 17.81 -7.56
N ASP A 119 -9.84 17.34 -8.52
CA ASP A 119 -10.96 16.43 -8.18
C ASP A 119 -10.43 15.00 -7.95
N GLY A 120 -11.01 14.26 -7.00
CA GLY A 120 -10.45 13.04 -6.44
C GLY A 120 -10.74 11.75 -7.22
N ASN A 121 -11.45 11.83 -8.34
CA ASN A 121 -11.85 10.67 -9.14
C ASN A 121 -10.94 10.27 -10.34
N PRO A 122 -10.14 11.16 -10.97
CA PRO A 122 -9.46 10.81 -12.20
C PRO A 122 -8.34 9.80 -11.93
N PRO A 123 -8.00 8.95 -12.92
CA PRO A 123 -6.91 7.99 -12.79
C PRO A 123 -5.56 8.63 -12.42
N PHE A 124 -5.29 9.86 -12.88
CA PHE A 124 -4.07 10.60 -12.53
C PHE A 124 -3.93 10.80 -11.02
N VAL A 125 -4.98 11.26 -10.32
CA VAL A 125 -4.94 11.47 -8.87
C VAL A 125 -4.73 10.16 -8.12
N HIS A 126 -5.28 9.06 -8.64
CA HIS A 126 -5.01 7.74 -8.07
C HIS A 126 -3.52 7.35 -8.16
N LEU A 127 -2.87 7.61 -9.29
CA LEU A 127 -1.43 7.39 -9.47
C LEU A 127 -0.60 8.32 -8.57
N LEU A 128 -0.95 9.60 -8.47
CA LEU A 128 -0.30 10.56 -7.56
C LEU A 128 -0.36 10.08 -6.10
N ILE A 129 -1.54 9.65 -5.65
CA ILE A 129 -1.72 9.11 -4.29
C ILE A 129 -0.89 7.83 -4.11
N GLN A 130 -0.88 6.93 -5.10
CA GLN A 130 -0.15 5.68 -5.01
C GLN A 130 1.36 5.91 -4.96
N HIS A 131 1.89 6.81 -5.79
CA HIS A 131 3.27 7.25 -5.77
C HIS A 131 3.64 7.82 -4.39
N THR A 132 2.86 8.78 -3.88
CA THR A 132 3.08 9.36 -2.55
C THR A 132 3.03 8.32 -1.45
N HIS A 133 2.09 7.38 -1.51
CA HIS A 133 1.96 6.30 -0.52
C HIS A 133 3.17 5.35 -0.51
N ILE A 134 3.76 5.07 -1.68
CA ILE A 134 4.98 4.24 -1.80
C ILE A 134 6.21 5.02 -1.30
N HIS A 135 6.34 6.30 -1.69
CA HIS A 135 7.42 7.17 -1.21
C HIS A 135 7.41 7.36 0.31
N LEU A 136 6.21 7.38 0.91
CA LEU A 136 6.01 7.43 2.35
C LEU A 136 6.00 6.03 2.99
N TYR A 137 6.61 5.01 2.39
CA TYR A 137 6.78 3.67 2.95
C TYR A 137 5.47 3.05 3.49
N HIS A 138 4.41 3.15 2.71
CA HIS A 138 3.10 2.57 3.01
C HIS A 138 2.40 3.11 4.27
N LEU A 139 2.72 4.34 4.69
CA LEU A 139 2.11 5.00 5.83
C LEU A 139 0.59 5.21 5.69
N SER A 140 -0.04 5.53 6.82
CA SER A 140 -1.48 5.65 6.96
C SER A 140 -2.09 6.76 6.08
N VAL A 141 -3.40 6.64 5.83
CA VAL A 141 -4.21 7.64 5.09
C VAL A 141 -4.00 9.06 5.63
N ARG A 142 -3.81 9.22 6.95
CA ARG A 142 -3.64 10.55 7.57
C ARG A 142 -2.33 11.22 7.14
N ILE A 143 -1.24 10.46 7.10
CA ILE A 143 0.08 10.97 6.72
C ILE A 143 0.09 11.31 5.24
N VAL A 144 -0.40 10.40 4.38
CA VAL A 144 -0.51 10.64 2.94
C VAL A 144 -1.37 11.87 2.64
N LEU A 145 -2.47 12.06 3.38
CA LEU A 145 -3.31 13.24 3.22
C LEU A 145 -2.59 14.53 3.66
N SER A 146 -1.81 14.48 4.72
CA SER A 146 -1.03 15.63 5.20
C SER A 146 0.04 16.03 4.19
N GLU A 147 0.75 15.04 3.65
CA GLU A 147 1.78 15.26 2.63
C GLU A 147 1.17 15.89 1.37
N LEU A 148 0.09 15.29 0.85
CA LEU A 148 -0.58 15.81 -0.33
C LEU A 148 -1.14 17.22 -0.10
N ARG A 149 -1.56 17.58 1.12
CA ARG A 149 -2.08 18.90 1.43
C ARG A 149 -1.05 20.03 1.37
N SER A 150 0.24 19.71 1.39
CA SER A 150 1.31 20.70 1.23
C SER A 150 1.34 21.33 -0.18
N THR A 151 0.75 20.65 -1.17
CA THR A 151 0.84 21.01 -2.60
C THR A 151 -0.50 20.91 -3.32
N PHE A 152 -1.36 19.96 -2.93
CA PHE A 152 -2.62 19.64 -3.58
C PHE A 152 -3.82 19.59 -2.61
N TRP A 153 -4.91 20.23 -3.01
CA TRP A 153 -6.20 20.09 -2.37
C TRP A 153 -7.13 19.17 -3.19
N ILE A 154 -7.07 17.88 -2.87
CA ILE A 154 -7.91 16.88 -3.54
C ILE A 154 -9.33 16.95 -2.97
N LEU A 155 -10.32 17.19 -3.84
CA LEU A 155 -11.75 17.16 -3.47
C LEU A 155 -12.11 15.76 -2.96
N ARG A 156 -12.72 15.70 -1.78
CA ARG A 156 -12.98 14.43 -1.05
C ARG A 156 -11.69 13.60 -0.88
N GLY A 157 -10.54 14.26 -0.69
CA GLY A 157 -9.21 13.64 -0.70
C GLY A 157 -9.06 12.43 0.22
N ARG A 158 -9.60 12.47 1.46
CA ARG A 158 -9.57 11.32 2.36
C ARG A 158 -10.24 10.07 1.77
N GLN A 159 -11.36 10.26 1.06
CA GLN A 159 -12.08 9.16 0.40
C GLN A 159 -11.28 8.63 -0.80
N ALA A 160 -10.72 9.52 -1.61
CA ALA A 160 -9.87 9.15 -2.75
C ALA A 160 -8.64 8.35 -2.28
N ILE A 161 -7.98 8.81 -1.22
CA ILE A 161 -6.81 8.13 -0.64
C ILE A 161 -7.19 6.77 -0.07
N LYS A 162 -8.28 6.66 0.71
CA LYS A 162 -8.74 5.37 1.23
C LYS A 162 -9.02 4.38 0.08
N LYS A 163 -9.66 4.84 -1.00
CA LYS A 163 -9.93 4.02 -2.21
C LYS A 163 -8.64 3.57 -2.88
N ALA A 164 -7.63 4.45 -2.95
CA ALA A 164 -6.35 4.13 -3.55
C ALA A 164 -5.56 3.10 -2.74
N LEU A 165 -5.40 3.34 -1.43
CA LEU A 165 -4.66 2.48 -0.51
C LEU A 165 -5.33 1.10 -0.35
N HIS A 166 -6.65 1.01 -0.50
CA HIS A 166 -7.35 -0.28 -0.50
C HIS A 166 -6.93 -1.19 -1.67
N LYS A 167 -6.35 -0.65 -2.74
CA LYS A 167 -5.84 -1.46 -3.85
C LYS A 167 -4.37 -1.88 -3.67
N CYS A 168 -3.66 -1.31 -2.69
CA CYS A 168 -2.26 -1.60 -2.45
C CYS A 168 -2.08 -3.03 -1.93
N LEU A 169 -1.34 -3.87 -2.68
CA LEU A 169 -1.10 -5.27 -2.33
C LEU A 169 -0.25 -5.42 -1.04
N PRO A 170 0.90 -4.74 -0.88
CA PRO A 170 1.67 -4.79 0.37
C PRO A 170 0.82 -4.48 1.61
N CYS A 171 0.02 -3.40 1.58
CA CYS A 171 -0.85 -3.05 2.70
C CYS A 171 -1.97 -4.06 2.94
N LYS A 172 -2.46 -4.74 1.90
CA LYS A 172 -3.46 -5.81 2.04
C LYS A 172 -2.88 -7.03 2.71
N LEU A 173 -1.70 -7.46 2.29
CA LEU A 173 -1.00 -8.60 2.88
C LEU A 173 -0.68 -8.34 4.35
N PHE A 174 -0.15 -7.15 4.68
CA PHE A 174 0.16 -6.78 6.05
C PHE A 174 -1.08 -6.70 6.97
N LYS A 175 -2.26 -6.38 6.41
CA LYS A 175 -3.53 -6.31 7.14
C LYS A 175 -4.33 -7.60 7.10
N ALA A 176 -3.86 -8.62 6.39
CA ALA A 176 -4.57 -9.88 6.30
C ALA A 176 -4.70 -10.47 7.72
N LYS A 177 -5.93 -10.75 8.14
CA LYS A 177 -6.16 -11.43 9.40
C LYS A 177 -5.73 -12.89 9.23
N CYS A 178 -5.13 -13.46 10.28
CA CYS A 178 -4.95 -14.91 10.34
C CYS A 178 -6.33 -15.57 10.15
N GLY A 179 -6.39 -16.63 9.34
CA GLY A 179 -7.60 -17.44 9.25
C GLY A 179 -7.98 -17.94 10.63
N MET A 180 -9.25 -17.80 11.00
CA MET A 180 -9.75 -18.48 12.19
C MET A 180 -9.97 -19.94 11.80
N GLN A 181 -9.27 -20.86 12.47
CA GLN A 181 -9.54 -22.28 12.31
C GLN A 181 -10.93 -22.57 12.88
N ILE A 182 -11.85 -22.98 12.02
CA ILE A 182 -13.11 -23.57 12.47
C ILE A 182 -12.78 -25.01 12.84
N GLU A 183 -12.92 -25.36 14.11
CA GLU A 183 -12.77 -26.75 14.54
C GLU A 183 -13.92 -27.58 13.97
N ALA A 184 -13.58 -28.64 13.24
CA ALA A 184 -14.57 -29.59 12.77
C ALA A 184 -15.21 -30.32 13.97
N PRO A 185 -16.51 -30.68 13.90
CA PRO A 185 -17.12 -31.50 14.93
C PRO A 185 -16.34 -32.81 15.10
N LEU A 186 -16.17 -33.25 16.34
CA LEU A 186 -15.51 -34.52 16.62
C LEU A 186 -16.35 -35.68 16.04
N PRO A 187 -15.71 -36.71 15.46
CA PRO A 187 -16.40 -37.87 14.91
C PRO A 187 -17.10 -38.65 16.04
N PHE A 188 -18.21 -39.33 15.71
CA PHE A 188 -19.05 -40.07 16.65
C PHE A 188 -18.24 -41.09 17.46
N GLU A 189 -17.29 -41.73 16.80
CA GLU A 189 -16.35 -42.73 17.32
C GLU A 189 -15.47 -42.21 18.46
N ARG A 190 -15.27 -40.89 18.58
CA ARG A 190 -14.51 -40.26 19.67
C ARG A 190 -15.40 -39.84 20.84
N VAL A 191 -16.71 -39.72 20.63
CA VAL A 191 -17.64 -39.15 21.63
C VAL A 191 -18.48 -40.22 22.30
N VAL A 192 -18.77 -41.33 21.60
CA VAL A 192 -19.56 -42.43 22.15
C VAL A 192 -18.67 -43.47 22.82
N PRO A 193 -18.98 -43.87 24.07
CA PRO A 193 -18.22 -44.90 24.76
C PRO A 193 -18.41 -46.28 24.09
N SER A 194 -17.31 -46.99 23.87
CA SER A 194 -17.26 -48.36 23.36
C SER A 194 -16.35 -49.23 24.23
N ALA A 195 -16.23 -50.52 23.95
CA ALA A 195 -15.23 -51.34 24.65
C ALA A 195 -13.80 -50.86 24.30
N PRO A 196 -12.81 -51.09 25.20
CA PRO A 196 -11.41 -50.76 24.93
C PRO A 196 -10.92 -51.37 23.61
N PHE A 197 -10.11 -50.62 22.86
CA PHE A 197 -9.54 -51.01 21.56
C PHE A 197 -10.57 -51.36 20.45
N THR A 198 -11.86 -51.03 20.63
CA THR A 198 -12.86 -51.19 19.56
C THR A 198 -12.64 -50.17 18.43
N ILE A 199 -12.21 -48.96 18.78
CA ILE A 199 -11.88 -47.89 17.84
C ILE A 199 -10.46 -47.46 18.18
N THR A 200 -9.52 -47.73 17.28
CA THR A 200 -8.10 -47.42 17.45
C THR A 200 -7.62 -46.48 16.36
N GLY A 201 -7.01 -45.37 16.77
CA GLY A 201 -6.19 -44.55 15.88
C GLY A 201 -4.79 -45.12 15.81
N ILE A 202 -4.19 -45.12 14.63
CA ILE A 202 -2.80 -45.52 14.41
C ILE A 202 -2.05 -44.28 13.95
N ASP A 203 -0.93 -43.99 14.61
CA ASP A 203 0.00 -42.94 14.20
C ASP A 203 1.43 -43.47 14.24
N PHE A 204 2.32 -42.85 13.49
CA PHE A 204 3.73 -43.22 13.44
C PHE A 204 4.59 -42.05 13.87
N ALA A 205 5.40 -42.25 14.90
CA ALA A 205 6.53 -41.37 15.14
C ALA A 205 7.68 -41.79 14.23
N GLY A 206 8.31 -40.79 13.59
CA GLY A 206 9.29 -40.94 12.52
C GLY A 206 10.53 -41.77 12.86
N PRO A 207 11.49 -41.86 11.93
CA PRO A 207 12.58 -42.82 12.04
C PRO A 207 13.46 -42.52 13.26
N VAL A 208 13.45 -43.43 14.23
CA VAL A 208 14.32 -43.44 15.39
C VAL A 208 15.50 -44.37 15.14
N ASN A 209 16.70 -43.92 15.53
CA ASN A 209 17.89 -44.75 15.43
C ASN A 209 17.87 -45.81 16.53
N ILE A 210 17.85 -47.08 16.16
CA ILE A 210 17.96 -48.18 17.13
C ILE A 210 19.41 -48.64 17.20
N ARG A 211 19.83 -49.08 18.39
CA ARG A 211 21.09 -49.80 18.57
C ARG A 211 20.89 -51.27 18.19
N CYS A 212 21.03 -51.59 16.91
CA CYS A 212 21.10 -52.97 16.40
C CYS A 212 22.56 -53.34 16.05
N LEU A 213 22.84 -54.63 15.85
CA LEU A 213 24.17 -55.13 15.42
C LEU A 213 24.58 -54.65 14.01
N LYS A 214 23.66 -54.06 13.24
CA LYS A 214 23.91 -53.52 11.90
C LYS A 214 24.06 -51.99 11.91
N PRO A 215 24.79 -51.40 10.96
CA PRO A 215 25.34 -50.06 11.13
C PRO A 215 24.33 -48.91 11.03
N ARG A 216 23.10 -49.13 10.53
CA ARG A 216 22.07 -48.08 10.31
C ARG A 216 20.65 -48.66 10.21
N ASP A 217 20.10 -49.15 11.32
CA ASP A 217 18.69 -49.54 11.37
C ASP A 217 17.87 -48.39 11.99
N THR A 218 17.23 -47.59 11.13
CA THR A 218 16.16 -46.68 11.55
C THR A 218 14.86 -47.48 11.62
N ALA A 219 14.09 -47.29 12.68
CA ALA A 219 12.74 -47.86 12.79
C ALA A 219 11.72 -46.79 13.12
N TYR A 220 10.46 -47.13 12.97
CA TYR A 220 9.34 -46.29 13.33
C TYR A 220 8.71 -46.80 14.63
N ILE A 221 8.08 -45.89 15.35
CA ILE A 221 7.29 -46.24 16.53
C ILE A 221 5.83 -46.16 16.11
N ALA A 222 5.16 -47.31 16.05
CA ALA A 222 3.73 -47.38 15.84
C ALA A 222 3.00 -47.11 17.17
N LEU A 223 2.10 -46.13 17.14
CA LEU A 223 1.29 -45.71 18.26
C LEU A 223 -0.16 -46.11 18.01
N PHE A 224 -0.63 -47.13 18.71
CA PHE A 224 -2.02 -47.54 18.70
C PHE A 224 -2.74 -46.88 19.86
N ILE A 225 -3.63 -45.94 19.55
CA ILE A 225 -4.33 -45.15 20.55
C ILE A 225 -5.80 -45.57 20.56
N CYS A 226 -6.27 -46.08 21.69
CA CYS A 226 -7.70 -46.35 21.89
C CYS A 226 -8.47 -45.02 21.96
N ALA A 227 -9.48 -44.84 21.11
CA ALA A 227 -10.31 -43.63 21.10
C ALA A 227 -11.11 -43.45 22.41
N THR A 228 -11.55 -44.56 23.03
CA THR A 228 -12.38 -44.54 24.24
C THR A 228 -11.60 -44.26 25.52
N THR A 229 -10.54 -45.01 25.80
CA THR A 229 -9.79 -44.93 27.06
C THR A 229 -8.54 -44.06 26.97
N ARG A 230 -8.13 -43.65 25.75
CA ARG A 230 -6.82 -43.07 25.47
C ARG A 230 -5.64 -43.98 25.85
N ALA A 231 -5.88 -45.27 26.07
CA ALA A 231 -4.81 -46.26 26.27
C ALA A 231 -3.94 -46.32 25.02
N LEU A 232 -2.63 -46.42 25.23
CA LEU A 232 -1.63 -46.33 24.18
C LEU A 232 -0.79 -47.61 24.18
N HIS A 233 -0.80 -48.33 23.06
CA HIS A 233 0.05 -49.48 22.80
C HIS A 233 1.14 -49.06 21.82
N ILE A 234 2.39 -49.34 22.18
CA ILE A 234 3.59 -48.92 21.45
C ILE A 234 4.26 -50.14 20.88
N GLU A 235 4.53 -50.12 19.58
CA GLU A 235 5.28 -51.17 18.90
C GLU A 235 6.41 -50.56 18.06
N LEU A 236 7.54 -51.27 18.00
CA LEU A 236 8.69 -50.88 17.19
C LEU A 236 8.62 -51.60 15.85
N VAL A 237 8.56 -50.84 14.75
CA VAL A 237 8.35 -51.38 13.39
C VAL A 237 9.54 -51.00 12.51
N SER A 238 10.16 -51.96 11.83
CA SER A 238 11.31 -51.70 10.96
C SER A 238 10.94 -50.85 9.74
N ASP A 239 9.74 -51.07 9.18
CA ASP A 239 9.31 -50.51 7.89
C ASP A 239 7.82 -50.15 7.91
N LEU A 240 7.43 -49.09 7.19
CA LEU A 240 6.03 -48.65 7.08
C LEU A 240 5.19 -49.52 6.12
N THR A 241 5.61 -50.77 5.86
CA THR A 241 4.92 -51.70 4.96
C THR A 241 3.79 -52.44 5.66
N PRO A 242 2.63 -52.66 5.00
CA PRO A 242 1.45 -53.29 5.58
C PRO A 242 1.65 -54.76 6.00
N THR A 243 2.74 -55.40 5.58
CA THR A 243 3.04 -56.81 5.83
C THR A 243 3.61 -57.08 7.22
N ASN A 244 4.06 -56.05 7.94
CA ASN A 244 4.75 -56.18 9.22
C ASN A 244 3.85 -55.90 10.43
N PHE A 245 2.52 -55.80 10.23
CA PHE A 245 1.55 -55.63 11.30
C PHE A 245 0.95 -56.99 11.67
N SER A 246 1.28 -57.50 12.85
CA SER A 246 0.85 -58.82 13.36
C SER A 246 -0.20 -58.71 14.46
#